data_AF-A0A7X3XT55-F1
#
_entry.id   AF-A0A7X3XT55-F1
#
_cell.length_a   1.000
_cell.length_b   1.000
_cell.length_c   1.000
_cell.angle_alpha   90.00
_cell.angle_beta   90.00
_cell.angle_gamma   90.00
#
_symmetry.space_group_name_H-M   'P 1'
#
loop_
_entity.id
_entity.type
_entity.pdbx_description
1 polymer ?
#
loop_
_entity_poly.entity_id
_entity_poly.type
_entity_poly.pdbx_seq_one_letter_code
_entity_poly.pdbx_strand_id
1 'polypeptide(L)'
;MNARTLVKLHPDDGGTIKLKRQDLLGTRVRPADDDFGFKLQVRKGKKKTWHEGPEARRFAGSILPRMNSMGGTKEIVQGAVHEIEALGHPERFLLDVAAGDRFQDKKGVPGYINKMPKATKLALEMALHEEQERRALEGELWLLEQAWREAEEIADISDNLFLPEGTEDFIQEHRESRAEGEGSAPEARPADADPARQPDAKRA
;
A
#
# COMPACT_ATOMS: atom_id res chain seq x y z
N MET A 1 -16.60 11.19 -40.04
CA MET A 1 -17.02 10.79 -38.68
C MET A 1 -16.06 11.42 -37.66
N ASN A 2 -16.54 12.26 -36.74
CA ASN A 2 -15.68 12.89 -35.73
C ASN A 2 -15.32 11.87 -34.66
N ALA A 3 -14.06 11.43 -34.60
CA ALA A 3 -13.63 10.47 -33.58
C ALA A 3 -13.86 11.03 -32.15
N ARG A 4 -14.32 10.15 -31.24
CA ARG A 4 -14.63 10.45 -29.84
C ARG A 4 -13.39 10.96 -29.08
N THR A 5 -13.60 11.96 -28.24
CA THR A 5 -12.57 12.43 -27.29
C THR A 5 -12.41 11.40 -26.17
N LEU A 6 -11.17 10.99 -25.89
CA LEU A 6 -10.83 10.02 -24.86
C LEU A 6 -10.21 10.65 -23.62
N VAL A 7 -9.43 11.72 -23.80
CA VAL A 7 -8.73 12.43 -22.71
C VAL A 7 -8.92 13.92 -22.91
N LYS A 8 -9.12 14.67 -21.82
CA LYS A 8 -9.05 16.14 -21.78
C LYS A 8 -7.92 16.51 -20.84
N LEU A 9 -6.92 17.22 -21.36
CA LEU A 9 -5.81 17.74 -20.57
C LEU A 9 -6.02 19.24 -20.33
N HIS A 10 -5.60 19.71 -19.16
CA HIS A 10 -5.64 21.12 -18.77
C HIS A 10 -4.20 21.56 -18.49
N PRO A 11 -3.56 22.21 -19.47
CA PRO A 11 -2.24 22.78 -19.28
C PRO A 11 -2.21 23.91 -18.25
N ASP A 12 -1.03 24.16 -17.69
CA ASP A 12 -0.83 25.22 -16.68
C ASP A 12 -0.90 26.63 -17.30
N ASP A 13 -0.61 26.76 -18.60
CA ASP A 13 -0.81 27.99 -19.38
C ASP A 13 -2.30 28.28 -19.71
N GLY A 14 -3.19 27.39 -19.27
CA GLY A 14 -4.63 27.49 -19.44
C GLY A 14 -5.17 26.79 -20.68
N GLY A 15 -6.50 26.67 -20.74
CA GLY A 15 -7.19 26.04 -21.86
C GLY A 15 -7.38 24.52 -21.71
N THR A 16 -7.74 23.86 -22.83
CA THR A 16 -8.08 22.43 -22.81
C THR A 16 -7.65 21.73 -24.09
N ILE A 17 -6.86 20.67 -23.96
CA ILE A 17 -6.46 19.80 -25.06
C ILE A 17 -7.33 18.54 -25.06
N LYS A 18 -8.24 18.44 -26.04
CA LYS A 18 -9.12 17.27 -26.22
C LYS A 18 -8.43 16.22 -27.11
N LEU A 19 -7.94 15.12 -26.56
CA LEU A 19 -7.24 14.07 -27.30
C LEU A 19 -8.19 12.95 -27.72
N LYS A 20 -8.07 12.52 -28.98
CA LYS A 20 -8.78 11.38 -29.56
C LYS A 20 -7.84 10.16 -29.62
N ARG A 21 -8.34 8.98 -29.95
CA ARG A 21 -7.52 7.75 -30.05
C ARG A 21 -6.25 7.92 -30.89
N GLN A 22 -6.37 8.54 -32.07
CA GLN A 22 -5.23 8.79 -32.95
C GLN A 22 -4.21 9.75 -32.34
N ASP A 23 -4.66 10.72 -31.53
CA ASP A 23 -3.78 11.67 -30.85
C ASP A 23 -2.88 10.92 -29.83
N LEU A 24 -3.46 10.02 -29.02
CA LEU A 24 -2.74 9.22 -28.01
C LEU A 24 -1.65 8.32 -28.61
N LEU A 25 -1.85 7.81 -29.83
CA LEU A 25 -0.84 6.98 -30.51
C LEU A 25 0.42 7.77 -30.90
N GLY A 26 0.37 9.10 -30.84
CA GLY A 26 1.53 9.96 -31.09
C GLY A 26 2.30 10.33 -29.83
N THR A 27 1.88 9.87 -28.64
CA THR A 27 2.50 10.22 -27.37
C THR A 27 3.90 9.63 -27.27
N ARG A 28 4.86 10.45 -26.82
CA ARG A 28 6.23 10.00 -26.57
C ARG A 28 6.71 10.35 -25.17
N VAL A 29 7.57 9.53 -24.62
CA VAL A 29 8.32 9.78 -23.39
C VAL A 29 9.81 9.87 -23.72
N ARG A 30 10.53 10.79 -23.08
CA ARG A 30 11.99 10.99 -23.19
C ARG A 30 12.54 11.48 -21.86
N PRO A 31 13.87 11.37 -21.60
CA PRO A 31 14.43 11.88 -20.37
C PRO A 31 14.31 13.41 -20.31
N ALA A 32 14.23 13.91 -19.08
CA ALA A 32 14.31 15.33 -18.74
C ALA A 32 15.24 15.50 -17.53
N ASP A 33 15.88 16.65 -17.44
CA ASP A 33 16.76 17.01 -16.33
C ASP A 33 15.95 17.72 -15.23
N ASP A 34 14.87 17.07 -14.79
CA ASP A 34 13.99 17.55 -13.71
C ASP A 34 13.80 16.47 -12.64
N ASP A 35 13.15 16.82 -11.53
CA ASP A 35 12.92 15.88 -10.41
C ASP A 35 12.12 14.63 -10.80
N PHE A 36 11.38 14.69 -11.91
CA PHE A 36 10.59 13.56 -12.41
C PHE A 36 11.40 12.70 -13.39
N GLY A 37 12.48 13.23 -13.97
CA GLY A 37 13.40 12.53 -14.85
C GLY A 37 12.85 12.22 -16.25
N PHE A 38 11.66 12.72 -16.59
CA PHE A 38 11.06 12.51 -17.91
C PHE A 38 10.18 13.67 -18.38
N LYS A 39 10.05 13.73 -19.70
CA LYS A 39 9.12 14.61 -20.40
C LYS A 39 8.21 13.86 -21.34
N LEU A 40 7.03 14.43 -21.55
CA LEU A 40 5.96 13.84 -22.34
C LEU A 40 5.66 14.69 -23.57
N GLN A 41 5.78 14.12 -24.77
CA GLN A 41 5.27 14.74 -25.98
C GLN A 41 3.80 14.39 -26.15
N VAL A 42 2.94 15.40 -26.15
CA VAL A 42 1.53 15.26 -26.48
C VAL A 42 1.30 15.71 -27.92
N ARG A 43 0.59 14.89 -28.70
CA ARG A 43 0.21 15.20 -30.07
C ARG A 43 -1.26 15.59 -30.14
N LYS A 44 -1.58 16.73 -30.76
CA LYS A 44 -2.95 17.10 -31.15
C LYS A 44 -3.02 17.36 -32.65
N GLY A 45 -3.52 16.39 -33.41
CA GLY A 45 -3.46 16.43 -34.87
C GLY A 45 -2.01 16.49 -35.36
N LYS A 46 -1.60 17.62 -35.95
CA LYS A 46 -0.22 17.86 -36.40
C LYS A 46 0.66 18.54 -35.33
N LYS A 47 0.06 19.21 -34.34
CA LYS A 47 0.81 19.92 -33.29
C LYS A 47 1.40 18.90 -32.32
N LYS A 48 2.67 19.05 -31.99
CA LYS A 48 3.42 18.25 -31.01
C LYS A 48 4.02 19.21 -29.99
N THR A 49 3.76 18.97 -28.71
CA THR A 49 4.27 19.80 -27.61
C THR A 49 4.92 18.89 -26.57
N TRP A 50 6.09 19.28 -26.08
CA TRP A 50 6.72 18.63 -24.92
C TRP A 50 6.26 19.30 -23.64
N HIS A 51 5.96 18.48 -22.65
CA HIS A 51 5.58 18.88 -21.29
C HIS A 51 6.57 18.24 -20.33
N GLU A 52 6.98 18.96 -19.29
CA GLU A 52 8.00 18.54 -18.31
C GLU A 52 7.43 18.70 -16.89
N GLY A 53 8.13 18.15 -15.89
CA GLY A 53 7.76 18.30 -14.49
C GLY A 53 6.37 17.78 -14.09
N PRO A 54 5.68 18.43 -13.14
CA PRO A 54 4.38 17.99 -12.64
C PRO A 54 3.32 17.87 -13.73
N GLU A 55 3.36 18.73 -14.75
CA GLU A 55 2.42 18.69 -15.87
C GLU A 55 2.59 17.41 -16.69
N ALA A 56 3.83 17.03 -17.02
CA ALA A 56 4.14 15.79 -17.72
C ALA A 56 3.58 14.57 -16.97
N ARG A 57 3.75 14.53 -15.65
CA ARG A 57 3.23 13.47 -14.79
C ARG A 57 1.71 13.39 -14.82
N ARG A 58 1.01 14.52 -14.60
CA ARG A 58 -0.47 14.56 -14.65
C ARG A 58 -1.00 14.11 -16.01
N PHE A 59 -0.34 14.52 -17.09
CA PHE A 59 -0.75 14.18 -18.45
C PHE A 59 -0.51 12.71 -18.75
N ALA A 60 0.63 12.15 -18.33
CA ALA A 60 0.94 10.75 -18.49
C ALA A 60 -0.10 9.86 -17.78
N GLY A 61 -0.40 10.16 -16.50
CA GLY A 61 -1.43 9.44 -15.73
C GLY A 61 -2.84 9.54 -16.31
N SER A 62 -3.13 10.58 -17.11
CA SER A 62 -4.41 10.69 -17.84
C SER A 62 -4.42 9.95 -19.18
N ILE A 63 -3.26 9.86 -19.84
CA ILE A 63 -3.12 9.29 -21.20
C ILE A 63 -2.97 7.77 -21.16
N LEU A 64 -2.08 7.26 -20.30
CA LEU A 64 -1.69 5.84 -20.28
C LEU A 64 -2.86 4.89 -20.03
N PRO A 65 -3.77 5.13 -19.06
CA PRO A 65 -4.90 4.22 -18.83
C PRO A 65 -5.79 4.07 -20.07
N ARG A 66 -5.92 5.13 -20.88
CA ARG A 66 -6.69 5.08 -22.14
C ARG A 66 -5.95 4.34 -23.24
N MET A 67 -4.63 4.38 -23.26
CA MET A 67 -3.79 3.60 -24.18
C MET A 67 -3.76 2.11 -23.82
N ASN A 68 -3.91 1.78 -22.54
CA ASN A 68 -3.85 0.43 -21.99
C ASN A 68 -5.22 -0.23 -21.73
N SER A 69 -6.31 0.35 -22.26
CA SER A 69 -7.71 -0.12 -22.09
C SER A 69 -8.04 -1.57 -22.48
N MET A 70 -7.07 -2.39 -22.91
CA MET A 70 -7.19 -3.84 -23.18
C MET A 70 -6.07 -4.67 -22.50
N GLY A 71 -5.43 -4.15 -21.44
CA GLY A 71 -4.17 -4.67 -20.89
C GLY A 71 -4.25 -5.56 -19.63
N GLY A 72 -5.43 -5.90 -19.13
CA GLY A 72 -5.59 -6.51 -17.80
C GLY A 72 -5.53 -8.05 -17.72
N THR A 73 -4.94 -8.77 -18.67
CA THR A 73 -4.81 -10.24 -18.50
C THR A 73 -3.73 -10.55 -17.47
N LYS A 74 -3.86 -11.68 -16.76
CA LYS A 74 -2.92 -12.09 -15.71
C LYS A 74 -1.48 -12.14 -16.22
N GLU A 75 -1.28 -12.59 -17.46
CA GLU A 75 0.02 -12.71 -18.10
C GLU A 75 0.66 -11.34 -18.36
N ILE A 76 -0.15 -10.34 -18.77
CA ILE A 76 0.34 -8.99 -19.00
C ILE A 76 0.74 -8.32 -17.67
N VAL A 77 -0.07 -8.52 -16.63
CA VAL A 77 0.22 -8.01 -15.28
C VAL A 77 1.51 -8.63 -14.75
N GLN A 78 1.66 -9.95 -14.84
CA GLN A 78 2.89 -10.64 -14.42
C GLN A 78 4.11 -10.17 -15.20
N GLY A 79 3.99 -9.99 -16.53
CA GLY A 79 5.07 -9.44 -17.34
C GLY A 79 5.45 -8.01 -16.94
N ALA A 80 4.46 -7.16 -16.62
CA ALA A 80 4.69 -5.79 -16.18
C ALA A 80 5.45 -5.74 -14.84
N VAL A 81 5.00 -6.54 -13.86
CA VAL A 81 5.67 -6.67 -12.55
C VAL A 81 7.10 -7.15 -12.73
N HIS A 82 7.32 -8.19 -13.54
CA HIS A 82 8.65 -8.73 -13.78
C HIS A 82 9.60 -7.69 -14.38
N GLU A 83 9.14 -6.85 -15.32
CA GLU A 83 9.96 -5.78 -15.90
C GLU A 83 10.37 -4.73 -14.85
N ILE A 84 9.48 -4.38 -13.92
CA ILE A 84 9.78 -3.45 -12.82
C ILE A 84 10.77 -4.07 -11.84
N GLU A 85 10.51 -5.31 -11.40
CA GLU A 85 11.36 -6.05 -10.45
C GLU A 85 12.78 -6.27 -10.98
N ALA A 86 12.93 -6.52 -12.29
CA ALA A 86 14.24 -6.69 -12.91
C ALA A 86 15.15 -5.45 -12.76
N LEU A 87 14.56 -4.26 -12.61
CA LEU A 87 15.29 -3.01 -12.34
C LEU A 87 15.26 -2.60 -10.86
N GLY A 88 14.55 -3.37 -10.04
CA GLY A 88 14.48 -3.26 -8.58
C GLY A 88 13.65 -2.09 -8.04
N HIS A 89 13.18 -1.17 -8.89
CA HIS A 89 12.35 -0.04 -8.47
C HIS A 89 11.54 0.53 -9.65
N PRO A 90 10.26 0.93 -9.46
CA PRO A 90 9.43 1.52 -10.51
C PRO A 90 10.05 2.77 -11.16
N GLU A 91 10.69 3.63 -10.37
CA GLU A 91 11.34 4.88 -10.82
C GLU A 91 12.54 4.58 -11.71
N ARG A 92 13.33 3.56 -11.35
CA ARG A 92 14.44 3.11 -12.21
C ARG A 92 13.92 2.55 -13.53
N PHE A 93 12.82 1.81 -13.49
CA PHE A 93 12.14 1.35 -14.69
C PHE A 93 11.64 2.52 -15.56
N LEU A 94 11.03 3.53 -14.95
CA LEU A 94 10.56 4.71 -15.66
C LEU A 94 11.71 5.43 -16.37
N LEU A 95 12.83 5.64 -15.67
CA LEU A 95 14.02 6.29 -16.22
C LEU A 95 14.65 5.47 -17.35
N ASP A 96 14.75 4.14 -17.21
CA ASP A 96 15.23 3.23 -18.26
C ASP A 96 14.35 3.34 -19.53
N VAL A 97 13.04 3.30 -19.36
CA VAL A 97 12.10 3.40 -20.48
C VAL A 97 12.15 4.77 -21.15
N ALA A 98 12.31 5.85 -20.38
CA ALA A 98 12.41 7.21 -20.91
C ALA A 98 13.70 7.40 -21.72
N ALA A 99 14.85 6.99 -21.16
CA ALA A 99 16.17 7.12 -21.77
C ALA A 99 16.38 6.17 -22.95
N GLY A 100 15.76 4.99 -22.91
CA GLY A 100 15.97 3.92 -23.88
C GLY A 100 15.44 4.22 -25.27
N ASP A 101 16.12 3.64 -26.26
CA ASP A 101 15.73 3.69 -27.68
C ASP A 101 15.19 2.33 -28.16
N ARG A 102 14.75 1.47 -27.23
CA ARG A 102 14.26 0.11 -27.48
C ARG A 102 13.00 0.09 -28.35
N PHE A 103 12.18 1.13 -28.28
CA PHE A 103 10.86 1.20 -28.91
C PHE A 103 10.79 2.35 -29.91
N GLN A 104 11.18 2.05 -31.15
CA GLN A 104 11.26 3.01 -32.25
C GLN A 104 10.07 2.89 -33.19
N ASP A 105 9.77 3.97 -33.90
CA ASP A 105 8.87 3.92 -35.05
C ASP A 105 9.59 3.38 -36.31
N LYS A 106 8.87 3.32 -37.44
CA LYS A 106 9.43 2.83 -38.71
C LYS A 106 10.59 3.68 -39.25
N LYS A 107 10.80 4.89 -38.71
CA LYS A 107 11.85 5.83 -39.11
C LYS A 107 13.00 5.86 -38.10
N GLY A 108 13.01 4.95 -37.13
CA GLY A 108 14.03 4.89 -36.08
C GLY A 108 13.85 5.94 -34.98
N VAL A 109 12.70 6.63 -34.92
CA VAL A 109 12.48 7.67 -33.92
C VAL A 109 12.04 7.01 -32.60
N PRO A 110 12.76 7.23 -31.47
CA PRO A 110 12.48 6.55 -30.21
C PRO A 110 11.41 7.25 -29.35
N GLY A 111 11.06 6.59 -28.24
CA GLY A 111 10.22 7.14 -27.17
C GLY A 111 8.72 6.97 -27.39
N TYR A 112 8.27 6.30 -28.45
CA TYR A 112 6.85 6.12 -28.71
C TYR A 112 6.23 5.07 -27.79
N ILE A 113 5.31 5.52 -26.92
CA ILE A 113 4.65 4.63 -25.96
C ILE A 113 3.81 3.57 -26.67
N ASN A 114 3.17 3.91 -27.79
CA ASN A 114 2.36 2.95 -28.54
C ASN A 114 3.17 1.83 -29.23
N LYS A 115 4.50 1.91 -29.24
CA LYS A 115 5.40 0.89 -29.79
C LYS A 115 5.89 -0.09 -28.73
N MET A 116 5.70 0.24 -27.46
CA MET A 116 6.03 -0.65 -26.35
C MET A 116 5.09 -1.88 -26.34
N PRO A 117 5.60 -3.06 -25.93
CA PRO A 117 4.78 -4.22 -25.59
C PRO A 117 3.68 -3.87 -24.58
N LYS A 118 2.61 -4.68 -24.54
CA LYS A 118 1.50 -4.45 -23.60
C LYS A 118 1.98 -4.45 -22.14
N ALA A 119 2.84 -5.41 -21.78
CA ALA A 119 3.44 -5.50 -20.44
C ALA A 119 4.24 -4.24 -20.10
N THR A 120 5.20 -3.83 -20.95
CA THR A 120 5.97 -2.60 -20.76
C THR A 120 5.12 -1.34 -20.61
N LYS A 121 4.04 -1.18 -21.38
CA LYS A 121 3.14 -0.02 -21.21
C LYS A 121 2.38 -0.06 -19.90
N LEU A 122 1.99 -1.25 -19.44
CA LEU A 122 1.33 -1.42 -18.16
C LEU A 122 2.33 -1.16 -17.01
N ALA A 123 3.56 -1.65 -17.13
CA ALA A 123 4.64 -1.37 -16.19
C ALA A 123 4.91 0.15 -16.09
N LEU A 124 4.91 0.85 -17.23
CA LEU A 124 5.06 2.31 -17.25
C LEU A 124 3.90 3.02 -16.56
N GLU A 125 2.67 2.52 -16.74
CA GLU A 125 1.49 3.02 -16.03
C GLU A 125 1.64 2.78 -14.52
N MET A 126 1.93 1.56 -14.09
CA MET A 126 2.16 1.22 -12.68
C MET A 126 3.25 2.09 -12.05
N ALA A 127 4.39 2.26 -12.74
CA ALA A 127 5.50 3.07 -12.24
C ALA A 127 5.16 4.57 -12.10
N LEU A 128 4.28 5.11 -12.95
CA LEU A 128 3.82 6.49 -12.81
C LEU A 128 2.85 6.71 -11.64
N HIS A 129 2.11 5.67 -11.30
CA HIS A 129 1.05 5.69 -10.29
C HIS A 129 1.50 5.25 -8.89
N GLU A 130 2.61 4.52 -8.75
CA GLU A 130 3.09 3.97 -7.48
C GLU A 130 3.19 5.04 -6.36
N GLU A 131 3.88 6.17 -6.61
CA GLU A 131 4.00 7.23 -5.60
C GLU A 131 2.64 7.88 -5.22
N GLN A 132 1.67 7.88 -6.14
CA GLN A 132 0.31 8.33 -5.82
C GLN A 132 -0.44 7.31 -4.96
N GLU A 133 -0.30 6.03 -5.28
CA GLU A 133 -0.89 4.92 -4.53
C GLU A 133 -0.29 4.86 -3.13
N ARG A 134 1.02 5.01 -2.97
CA ARG A 134 1.72 5.06 -1.68
C ARG A 134 1.16 6.17 -0.78
N ARG A 135 1.02 7.39 -1.30
CA ARG A 135 0.44 8.52 -0.53
C ARG A 135 -1.03 8.30 -0.17
N ALA A 136 -1.80 7.67 -1.05
CA ALA A 136 -3.18 7.33 -0.76
C ALA A 136 -3.28 6.30 0.38
N LEU A 137 -2.44 5.25 0.33
CA LEU A 137 -2.37 4.21 1.37
C LEU A 137 -1.88 4.77 2.71
N GLU A 138 -0.91 5.69 2.71
CA GLU A 138 -0.45 6.37 3.92
C GLU A 138 -1.56 7.21 4.57
N GLY A 139 -2.38 7.89 3.76
CA GLY A 139 -3.55 8.62 4.25
C GLY A 139 -4.65 7.71 4.81
N GLU A 140 -4.92 6.58 4.16
CA GLU A 140 -5.86 5.58 4.66
C GLU A 140 -5.37 4.94 5.97
N LEU A 141 -4.07 4.64 6.09
CA LEU A 141 -3.47 4.12 7.32
C LEU A 141 -3.64 5.09 8.48
N TRP A 142 -3.40 6.39 8.24
CA TRP A 142 -3.60 7.42 9.26
C TRP A 142 -5.05 7.44 9.78
N LEU A 143 -6.05 7.33 8.89
CA LEU A 143 -7.45 7.26 9.30
C LEU A 143 -7.76 6.01 10.13
N LEU A 144 -7.19 4.85 9.77
CA LEU A 144 -7.36 3.61 10.53
C LEU A 144 -6.74 3.69 11.92
N GLU A 145 -5.55 4.28 12.05
CA GLU A 145 -4.90 4.49 13.34
C GLU A 145 -5.72 5.40 14.26
N GLN A 146 -6.34 6.47 13.71
CA GLN A 146 -7.23 7.32 14.51
C GLN A 146 -8.48 6.56 14.97
N ALA A 147 -9.10 5.78 14.09
CA ALA A 147 -10.27 4.97 14.45
C ALA A 147 -9.94 3.90 15.50
N TRP A 148 -8.75 3.29 15.43
CA TRP A 148 -8.30 2.33 16.44
C TRP A 148 -8.11 2.99 17.81
N ARG A 149 -7.46 4.15 17.85
CA ARG A 149 -7.28 4.93 19.08
C ARG A 149 -8.60 5.36 19.72
N GLU A 150 -9.55 5.82 18.90
CA GLU A 150 -10.90 6.18 19.37
C GLU A 150 -11.62 4.96 19.96
N ALA A 151 -11.49 3.79 19.32
CA ALA A 151 -12.07 2.55 19.84
C ALA A 151 -11.43 2.11 21.17
N GLU A 152 -10.11 2.29 21.34
CA GLU A 152 -9.43 2.05 22.63
C GLU A 152 -9.93 3.01 23.71
N GLU A 153 -10.08 4.30 23.40
CA GLU A 153 -10.61 5.29 24.36
C GLU A 153 -12.05 4.95 24.78
N ILE A 154 -12.89 4.50 23.85
CA ILE A 154 -14.26 4.04 24.14
C ILE A 154 -14.26 2.79 25.01
N ALA A 155 -13.34 1.84 24.76
CA ALA A 155 -13.19 0.64 25.57
C ALA A 155 -12.78 0.99 27.01
N ASP A 156 -11.78 1.85 27.19
CA ASP A 156 -11.34 2.35 28.50
C ASP A 156 -12.46 3.06 29.26
N ILE A 157 -13.27 3.88 28.57
CA ILE A 157 -14.46 4.50 29.17
C ILE A 157 -15.50 3.45 29.57
N SER A 158 -15.72 2.44 28.71
CA SER A 158 -16.71 1.38 28.93
C SER A 158 -16.35 0.49 30.13
N ASP A 159 -15.07 0.19 30.32
CA ASP A 159 -14.59 -0.58 31.47
C ASP A 159 -14.84 0.16 32.80
N ASN A 160 -14.79 1.49 32.80
CA ASN A 160 -15.03 2.33 33.98
C ASN A 160 -16.51 2.62 34.25
N LEU A 161 -17.42 2.41 33.28
CA LEU A 161 -18.85 2.73 33.41
C LEU A 161 -19.65 1.72 34.25
N PHE A 162 -19.12 0.52 34.48
CA PHE A 162 -19.84 -0.56 35.19
C PHE A 162 -19.30 -0.85 36.59
N LEU A 163 -18.34 -0.06 37.08
CA LEU A 163 -17.78 -0.21 38.42
C LEU A 163 -18.52 0.71 39.42
N PRO A 164 -19.17 0.16 40.47
CA PRO A 164 -19.68 0.96 41.58
C PRO A 164 -18.57 1.78 42.27
N GLU A 165 -18.89 2.98 42.77
CA GLU A 165 -17.97 3.77 43.60
C GLU A 165 -17.41 2.91 44.74
N GLY A 166 -16.08 2.82 44.86
CA GLY A 166 -15.36 2.04 45.88
C GLY A 166 -14.96 0.61 45.46
N THR A 167 -15.25 0.17 44.23
CA THR A 167 -14.87 -1.18 43.75
C THR A 167 -13.35 -1.34 43.57
N GLU A 168 -12.67 -0.28 43.14
CA GLU A 168 -11.20 -0.30 42.97
C GLU A 168 -10.48 -0.36 44.33
N ASP A 169 -10.96 0.40 45.32
CA ASP A 169 -10.48 0.37 46.70
C ASP A 169 -10.67 -1.03 47.32
N PHE A 170 -11.84 -1.65 47.11
CA PHE A 170 -12.13 -3.01 47.58
C PHE A 170 -11.24 -4.08 46.93
N ILE A 171 -10.96 -3.97 45.62
CA ILE A 171 -10.07 -4.91 44.91
C ILE A 171 -8.62 -4.76 45.40
N GLN A 172 -8.17 -3.53 45.68
CA GLN A 172 -6.83 -3.27 46.17
C GLN A 172 -6.61 -3.80 47.59
N GLU A 173 -7.54 -3.55 48.50
CA GLU A 173 -7.51 -4.01 49.89
C GLU A 173 -7.52 -5.56 49.99
N HIS A 174 -8.26 -6.23 49.09
CA HIS A 174 -8.28 -7.68 49.02
C HIS A 174 -7.07 -8.32 48.31
N ARG A 175 -6.33 -7.55 47.48
CA ARG A 175 -5.09 -8.02 46.86
C ARG A 175 -3.91 -7.96 47.85
N GLU A 176 -3.89 -6.95 48.71
CA GLU A 176 -2.88 -6.77 49.78
C GLU A 176 -3.07 -7.78 50.92
N SER A 177 -4.30 -7.99 51.40
CA SER A 177 -4.59 -9.00 52.43
C SER A 177 -4.29 -10.44 52.01
N ARG A 178 -4.31 -10.74 50.70
CA ARG A 178 -3.97 -12.07 50.17
C ARG A 178 -2.46 -12.28 50.08
N ALA A 179 -1.68 -11.22 49.86
CA ALA A 179 -0.22 -11.25 49.96
C ALA A 179 0.27 -11.36 51.40
N GLU A 180 -0.49 -10.82 52.37
CA GLU A 180 -0.21 -10.96 53.81
C GLU A 180 -0.64 -12.34 54.37
N GLY A 181 -1.57 -13.04 53.71
CA GLY A 181 -2.12 -14.33 54.14
C GLY A 181 -1.31 -15.58 53.76
N GLU A 182 -0.34 -15.50 52.84
CA GLU A 182 0.50 -16.65 52.43
C GLU A 182 1.76 -16.85 53.31
N GLY A 183 1.95 -16.05 54.36
CA GLY A 183 3.09 -16.15 55.29
C GLY A 183 2.94 -17.12 56.47
N SER A 184 1.81 -17.80 56.63
CA SER A 184 1.53 -18.67 57.80
C SER A 184 1.26 -20.11 57.37
N ALA A 185 2.34 -20.87 57.11
CA ALA A 185 2.28 -22.32 57.01
C ALA A 185 1.83 -22.93 58.36
N PRO A 186 0.90 -23.91 58.39
CA PRO A 186 0.47 -24.52 59.64
C PRO A 186 1.55 -25.45 60.19
N GLU A 187 1.86 -25.23 61.46
CA GLU A 187 2.79 -25.95 62.31
C GLU A 187 2.54 -27.47 62.30
N ALA A 188 3.60 -28.24 62.03
CA ALA A 188 3.57 -29.70 62.02
C ALA A 188 3.29 -30.24 63.44
N ARG A 189 2.22 -31.02 63.59
CA ARG A 189 1.92 -31.73 64.84
C ARG A 189 2.93 -32.86 65.08
N PRO A 190 3.36 -33.11 66.32
CA PRO A 190 4.24 -34.23 66.62
C PRO A 190 3.46 -35.56 66.53
N ALA A 191 4.14 -36.59 66.03
CA ALA A 191 3.62 -37.95 65.93
C ALA A 191 3.52 -38.57 67.33
N ASP A 192 2.29 -38.79 67.81
CA ASP A 192 2.04 -39.65 68.96
C ASP A 192 2.05 -41.12 68.54
N ALA A 193 2.85 -41.89 69.26
CA ALA A 193 3.06 -43.31 69.10
C ALA A 193 1.81 -44.12 69.52
N ASP A 194 1.42 -45.07 68.68
CA ASP A 194 0.34 -46.03 68.91
C ASP A 194 0.89 -47.29 69.62
N PRO A 195 0.44 -47.64 70.84
CA PRO A 195 0.75 -48.92 71.44
C PRO A 195 -0.43 -49.89 71.30
N ALA A 196 -0.08 -51.09 70.82
CA ALA A 196 -0.80 -52.36 71.01
C ALA A 196 -1.93 -52.72 70.02
N ARG A 197 -1.55 -53.49 69.00
CA ARG A 197 -2.29 -54.72 68.65
C ARG A 197 -1.33 -55.91 68.57
N GLN A 198 -1.55 -56.85 69.50
CA GLN A 198 -0.92 -58.16 69.54
C GLN A 198 -1.53 -59.11 68.46
N PRO A 199 -0.84 -60.22 68.16
CA PRO A 199 -1.02 -61.01 66.94
C PRO A 199 -2.05 -62.13 67.14
N ASP A 200 -2.62 -62.63 66.05
CA ASP A 200 -3.13 -64.00 66.05
C ASP A 200 -3.06 -64.69 64.70
N ALA A 201 -3.01 -66.01 64.80
CA ALA A 201 -2.43 -66.94 63.87
C ALA A 201 -3.39 -67.46 62.77
N LYS A 202 -2.74 -67.86 61.66
CA LYS A 202 -2.94 -69.11 60.90
C LYS A 202 -4.18 -69.34 60.01
N ARG A 203 -3.80 -69.89 58.83
CA ARG A 203 -4.49 -70.86 57.93
C ARG A 203 -5.57 -70.24 57.03
N ALA A 204 -5.63 -70.54 55.73
CA ALA A 204 -5.13 -71.69 54.97
C ALA A 204 -4.49 -71.26 53.63
#